data_AF-A0A251TS52-F1
#
_entry.id   AF-A0A251TS52-F1
#
_cell.length_a   1.000
_cell.length_b   1.000
_cell.length_c   1.000
_cell.angle_alpha   90.00
_cell.angle_beta   90.00
_cell.angle_gamma   90.00
#
_symmetry.space_group_name_H-M   'P 1'
#
loop_
_entity.id
_entity.type
_entity.pdbx_description
1 polymer ?
#
loop_
_entity_poly.entity_id
_entity_poly.type
_entity_poly.pdbx_seq_one_letter_code
_entity_poly.pdbx_strand_id
1 'polypeptide(L)' 'MKTSFLLIFTSLLFQIIGLSIITASSNVTCIQRDRRSLLVFKQTLTDTSNLLSTWSGVECCHWQGIGCDRLNGHVVVG' A
#
# COMPACT_ATOMS: atom_id res chain seq x y z
N MET A 1 39.21 -16.18 14.54
CA MET A 1 38.51 -15.04 15.19
C MET A 1 38.10 -13.96 14.16
N LYS A 2 38.99 -13.48 13.29
CA LYS A 2 38.70 -12.45 12.27
C LYS A 2 37.67 -12.87 11.19
N THR A 3 37.76 -14.11 10.70
CA THR A 3 36.83 -14.67 9.70
C THR A 3 35.42 -14.88 10.26
N SER A 4 35.31 -15.34 11.51
CA SER A 4 34.02 -15.51 12.19
C SER A 4 33.29 -14.17 12.41
N PHE A 5 34.02 -13.12 12.77
CA PHE A 5 33.47 -11.77 12.91
C PHE A 5 32.88 -11.23 11.59
N LEU A 6 33.55 -11.49 10.46
CA LEU A 6 33.07 -11.08 9.14
C LEU A 6 31.75 -11.77 8.77
N LEU A 7 31.63 -13.07 9.07
CA LEU A 7 30.41 -13.84 8.80
C LEU A 7 29.21 -13.34 9.63
N ILE A 8 29.44 -13.05 10.91
CA ILE A 8 28.41 -12.50 11.81
C ILE A 8 27.95 -11.14 11.30
N PHE A 9 28.87 -10.27 10.89
CA PHE A 9 28.55 -8.96 10.35
C PHE A 9 27.71 -9.05 9.07
N THR A 10 28.08 -9.94 8.13
CA THR A 10 27.29 -10.16 6.91
C THR A 10 25.89 -10.70 7.18
N SER A 11 25.76 -11.61 8.16
CA SER A 11 24.46 -12.15 8.56
C SER A 11 23.55 -11.07 9.16
N LEU A 12 24.10 -10.20 10.02
CA LEU A 12 23.35 -9.09 10.60
C LEU A 12 22.85 -8.12 9.53
N LEU A 13 23.72 -7.76 8.56
CA LEU A 13 23.34 -6.85 7.47
C LEU A 13 22.19 -7.41 6.64
N PHE A 14 22.20 -8.70 6.31
CA PHE A 14 21.13 -9.34 5.54
C PHE A 14 19.79 -9.31 6.29
N GLN A 15 19.81 -9.54 7.61
CA GLN A 15 18.60 -9.47 8.44
C GLN A 15 18.04 -8.03 8.55
N ILE A 16 18.90 -7.02 8.66
CA ILE A 16 18.49 -5.60 8.71
C ILE A 16 17.84 -5.16 7.39
N ILE A 17 18.39 -5.59 6.25
CA ILE A 17 17.85 -5.28 4.92
C ILE A 17 16.46 -5.93 4.76
N GLY A 18 16.32 -7.21 5.13
CA GLY A 18 15.04 -7.92 5.08
C GLY A 18 13.95 -7.26 5.94
N LEU A 19 14.28 -6.82 7.15
CA LEU A 19 13.35 -6.14 8.04
C LEU A 19 12.86 -4.78 7.48
N SER A 20 13.77 -4.03 6.85
CA SER A 20 13.47 -2.71 6.28
C SER A 20 12.48 -2.77 5.12
N ILE A 21 12.56 -3.83 4.29
CA ILE A 21 11.64 -4.06 3.16
C ILE A 21 10.22 -4.36 3.64
N ILE A 22 10.07 -5.09 4.76
CA ILE A 22 8.75 -5.41 5.33
C ILE A 22 8.09 -4.15 5.90
N THR A 23 8.86 -3.27 6.54
CA THR A 23 8.33 -1.99 7.07
C THR A 23 8.04 -0.94 6.00
N ALA A 24 8.54 -1.13 4.77
CA ALA A 24 8.28 -0.24 3.64
C ALA A 24 6.91 -0.48 2.98
N SER A 25 6.06 -1.35 3.53
CA SER A 25 4.62 -1.29 3.26
C SER A 25 4.06 0.01 3.86
N SER A 26 4.34 1.12 3.19
CA SER A 26 3.79 2.42 3.52
C SER A 26 2.26 2.30 3.59
N ASN A 27 1.67 2.93 4.60
CA ASN A 27 0.23 3.21 4.66
C ASN A 27 -0.09 4.23 3.55
N VAL A 28 0.05 3.81 2.29
CA VAL A 28 -0.18 4.66 1.14
C VAL A 28 -1.68 4.87 1.08
N THR A 29 -2.09 6.08 1.41
CA THR A 29 -3.43 6.57 1.11
C THR A 29 -3.44 7.14 -0.29
N CYS A 30 -4.59 7.10 -0.97
CA CYS A 30 -4.68 7.80 -2.24
C CYS A 30 -4.82 9.31 -2.00
N ILE A 31 -4.38 10.12 -2.95
CA ILE A 31 -4.49 11.57 -2.81
C ILE A 31 -5.97 12.01 -2.70
N GLN A 32 -6.21 13.12 -1.99
CA GLN A 32 -7.56 13.59 -1.69
C GLN A 32 -8.42 13.84 -2.95
N ARG A 33 -7.80 14.22 -4.08
CA ARG A 33 -8.50 14.38 -5.35
C ARG A 33 -9.06 13.05 -5.86
N ASP A 34 -8.22 12.03 -5.93
CA ASP A 34 -8.59 10.70 -6.42
C ASP A 34 -9.66 10.07 -5.53
N ARG A 35 -9.50 10.21 -4.20
CA ARG A 35 -10.52 9.77 -3.23
C ARG A 35 -11.88 10.42 -3.50
N ARG A 36 -11.92 11.74 -3.71
CA ARG A 36 -13.17 12.46 -3.98
C ARG A 36 -13.80 12.00 -5.29
N SER A 37 -13.01 11.83 -6.35
CA SER A 37 -13.54 11.34 -7.63
C SER A 37 -14.11 9.93 -7.51
N LEU A 38 -13.46 9.04 -6.75
CA LEU A 38 -13.97 7.69 -6.52
C LEU A 38 -15.29 7.69 -5.73
N LEU A 39 -15.43 8.56 -4.73
CA LEU A 39 -16.69 8.67 -3.98
C LEU A 39 -17.83 9.26 -4.81
N VAL A 40 -17.54 10.22 -5.69
CA VAL A 40 -18.53 10.71 -6.68
C VAL A 40 -18.89 9.59 -7.65
N PHE A 41 -17.90 8.85 -8.16
CA PHE A 41 -18.13 7.73 -9.07
C PHE A 41 -18.97 6.62 -8.41
N LYS A 42 -18.73 6.29 -7.14
CA LYS A 42 -19.54 5.35 -6.36
C LYS A 42 -21.03 5.71 -6.36
N GLN A 43 -21.39 6.99 -6.31
CA GLN A 43 -22.79 7.44 -6.33
C GLN A 43 -23.48 7.18 -7.68
N THR A 44 -22.71 7.00 -8.75
CA THR A 44 -23.23 6.71 -10.09
C THR A 44 -23.47 5.21 -10.32
N LEU A 45 -22.98 4.35 -9.44
CA LEU A 45 -23.03 2.89 -9.58
C LEU A 45 -24.15 2.30 -8.70
N THR A 46 -24.83 1.28 -9.23
CA THR A 46 -25.70 0.41 -8.42
C THR A 46 -24.86 -0.74 -7.88
N ASP A 47 -24.68 -0.80 -6.55
CA ASP A 47 -23.86 -1.82 -5.90
C ASP A 47 -24.67 -3.07 -5.53
N THR A 48 -25.03 -3.88 -6.52
CA THR A 48 -25.83 -5.10 -6.31
C THR A 48 -25.06 -6.21 -5.58
N SER A 49 -23.73 -6.18 -5.64
CA SER A 49 -22.85 -7.24 -5.12
C SER A 49 -22.05 -6.81 -3.90
N ASN A 50 -22.36 -5.63 -3.33
CA ASN A 50 -21.70 -5.05 -2.18
C ASN A 50 -20.17 -4.88 -2.35
N LEU A 51 -19.73 -4.70 -3.59
CA LEU A 51 -18.31 -4.57 -3.97
C LEU A 51 -17.75 -3.21 -3.54
N LEU A 52 -18.61 -2.19 -3.44
CA LEU A 52 -18.24 -0.82 -3.08
C LEU A 52 -18.38 -0.57 -1.56
N SER A 53 -18.68 -1.60 -0.77
CA SER A 53 -18.79 -1.52 0.69
C SER A 53 -17.53 -0.96 1.35
N THR A 54 -16.37 -1.38 0.86
CA THR A 54 -15.05 -0.94 1.36
C THR A 54 -14.73 0.50 1.00
N TRP A 55 -15.44 1.11 0.04
CA TRP A 55 -15.18 2.47 -0.43
C TRP A 55 -15.68 3.52 0.58
N SER A 56 -14.95 3.64 1.68
CA SER A 56 -15.23 4.52 2.81
C SER A 56 -13.95 4.89 3.58
N GLY A 57 -13.94 6.01 4.32
CA GLY A 57 -12.75 6.46 5.04
C GLY A 57 -11.68 7.09 4.14
N VAL A 58 -10.48 7.31 4.69
CA VAL A 58 -9.35 8.01 4.04
C VAL A 58 -8.39 7.06 3.30
N GLU A 59 -8.43 5.77 3.63
CA GLU A 59 -7.51 4.73 3.21
C GLU A 59 -7.92 4.10 1.86
N CYS A 60 -8.07 4.91 0.82
CA CYS A 60 -8.64 4.46 -0.47
C CYS A 60 -7.81 3.39 -1.21
N CYS A 61 -6.50 3.31 -0.99
CA CYS A 61 -5.69 2.23 -1.56
C CYS A 61 -5.96 0.86 -0.92
N HIS A 62 -6.68 0.84 0.20
CA HIS A 62 -7.17 -0.36 0.85
C HIS A 62 -8.63 -0.69 0.45
N TRP A 63 -9.25 0.12 -0.40
CA TRP A 63 -10.57 -0.18 -0.94
C TRP A 63 -10.48 -1.33 -1.94
N GLN A 64 -11.50 -2.19 -1.93
CA GLN A 64 -11.56 -3.32 -2.83
C GLN A 64 -11.65 -2.86 -4.28
N GLY A 65 -10.76 -3.40 -5.13
CA GLY A 65 -10.67 -3.06 -6.55
C GLY A 65 -9.94 -1.75 -6.85
N ILE A 66 -9.34 -1.08 -5.85
CA ILE A 66 -8.53 0.12 -6.07
C ILE A 66 -7.05 -0.24 -6.01
N GLY A 67 -6.34 -0.02 -7.12
CA GLY A 67 -4.88 -0.06 -7.16
C GLY A 67 -4.29 1.33 -6.91
N CYS A 68 -3.17 1.40 -6.21
CA CYS A 68 -2.42 2.65 -6.04
C CYS A 68 -0.96 2.49 -6.42
N ASP A 69 -0.39 3.55 -7.00
CA ASP A 69 1.04 3.73 -7.11
C ASP A 69 1.61 3.96 -5.69
N ARG A 70 2.56 3.10 -5.30
CA ARG A 70 3.14 3.07 -3.95
C ARG A 70 4.04 4.27 -3.63
N LEU A 71 4.49 5.02 -4.64
CA LEU A 71 5.39 6.15 -4.48
C LEU A 71 4.64 7.45 -4.22
N ASN A 72 3.51 7.65 -4.87
CA ASN A 72 2.80 8.94 -4.87
C ASN A 72 1.34 8.85 -4.42
N GLY A 73 0.79 7.65 -4.21
CA GLY A 73 -0.60 7.46 -3.80
C GLY A 73 -1.61 7.85 -4.88
N HIS A 74 -1.24 7.82 -6.16
CA HIS A 74 -2.21 7.95 -7.22
C HIS A 74 -2.97 6.65 -7.45
N VAL A 75 -4.28 6.76 -7.68
CA VAL A 75 -5.07 5.61 -8.11
C VAL A 75 -4.65 5.23 -9.52
N VAL A 76 -4.26 3.97 -9.69
CA VAL A 76 -3.99 3.37 -11.01
C VAL A 76 -5.16 2.48 -11.39
N VAL A 77 -5.38 2.29 -12.69
CA VAL A 77 -6.41 1.36 -13.18
C VAL A 77 -6.12 -0.01 -12.58
N GLY A 78 -7.02 -0.48 -11.72
CA GLY A 78 -6.99 -1.80 -11.09
C GLY A 78 -7.53 -2.89 -12.01
#